data_AF-A0A3M2D8Q9-F1
#
_entry.id   AF-A0A3M2D8Q9-F1
#
_cell.length_a   1.000
_cell.length_b   1.000
_cell.length_c   1.000
_cell.angle_alpha   90.00
_cell.angle_beta   90.00
_cell.angle_gamma   90.00
#
_symmetry.space_group_name_H-M   'P 1'
#
loop_
_entity.id
_entity.type
_entity.pdbx_description
1 polymer ?
#
loop_
_entity_poly.entity_id
_entity_poly.type
_entity_poly.pdbx_seq_one_letter_code
_entity_poly.pdbx_strand_id
1 'polypeptide(L)'
;MFDVNRIDRWMDRRRAQGMISIFFLLFGLIAVFPEADAMNTVERPHVFSRHVVIPVLGTTLNDRREQIGVVADVYVSFIRRDDRHGLNIRFDVFPGQFSRRAQHAVTTAVRLVAERAGLDPRSWSVRFTLPYEGVTLYGESLSAMAALAVIALAKNEAIRRDTVITGTVMPNGTIGVVGGVPLKIAAAHRRHFRRVLIPEEQDVADGDWRTPFLMQISPMHSIADAYFALTDHPFSSSALHTQLAATLAP
;
A
#
# COMPACT_ATOMS: atom_id res chain seq x y z
N MET A 1 17.64 8.58 6.63
CA MET A 1 17.00 9.77 7.23
C MET A 1 15.97 10.28 6.23
N PHE A 2 14.69 10.29 6.59
CA PHE A 2 13.62 10.84 5.75
C PHE A 2 13.80 12.37 5.65
N ASP A 3 13.69 12.96 4.45
CA ASP A 3 13.80 14.40 4.20
C ASP A 3 12.45 14.94 3.68
N VAL A 4 11.74 15.68 4.52
CA VAL A 4 10.40 16.22 4.24
C VAL A 4 10.42 17.21 3.09
N ASN A 5 11.47 18.02 3.01
CA ASN A 5 11.60 19.04 1.98
C ASN A 5 11.65 18.44 0.59
N ARG A 6 12.07 17.18 0.44
CA ARG A 6 12.11 16.52 -0.87
C ARG A 6 10.73 16.03 -1.32
N ILE A 7 9.92 15.55 -0.39
CA ILE A 7 8.54 15.09 -0.66
C ILE A 7 7.65 16.29 -0.93
N ASP A 8 7.69 17.31 -0.07
CA ASP A 8 6.89 18.52 -0.24
C ASP A 8 7.30 19.26 -1.51
N ARG A 9 8.60 19.44 -1.80
CA ARG A 9 9.05 19.99 -3.11
C ARG A 9 8.64 19.14 -4.30
N TRP A 10 8.52 17.81 -4.18
CA TRP A 10 8.03 16.97 -5.26
C TRP A 10 6.50 17.13 -5.44
N MET A 11 5.75 17.21 -4.34
CA MET A 11 4.30 17.42 -4.36
C MET A 11 3.93 18.80 -4.85
N ASP A 12 4.64 19.84 -4.42
CA ASP A 12 4.48 21.21 -4.87
C ASP A 12 4.84 21.37 -6.34
N ARG A 13 5.91 20.69 -6.82
CA ARG A 13 6.22 20.64 -8.27
C ARG A 13 5.12 19.99 -9.08
N ARG A 14 4.50 18.90 -8.61
CA ARG A 14 3.34 18.28 -9.29
C ARG A 14 2.07 19.14 -9.24
N ARG A 15 1.83 19.84 -8.12
CA ARG A 15 0.68 20.76 -7.99
C ARG A 15 0.84 22.02 -8.84
N ALA A 16 2.06 22.55 -8.96
CA ALA A 16 2.39 23.65 -9.87
C ALA A 16 2.31 23.25 -11.35
N GLN A 17 2.48 21.96 -11.67
CA GLN A 17 2.30 21.39 -13.01
C GLN A 17 0.85 20.92 -13.28
N GLY A 18 -0.14 21.57 -12.67
CA GLY A 18 -1.55 21.29 -12.97
C GLY A 18 -1.84 21.41 -14.47
N MET A 19 -2.12 20.27 -15.10
CA MET A 19 -3.07 20.14 -16.21
C MET A 19 -2.82 21.00 -17.47
N ILE A 20 -1.99 20.48 -18.38
CA ILE A 20 -2.10 20.71 -19.84
C ILE A 20 -1.95 19.32 -20.48
N SER A 21 -3.05 18.59 -20.71
CA SER A 21 -3.74 18.49 -22.01
C SER A 21 -2.82 18.49 -23.23
N ILE A 22 -2.79 17.34 -23.93
CA ILE A 22 -2.56 17.22 -25.38
C ILE A 22 -1.16 17.63 -25.86
N PHE A 23 -0.30 16.65 -26.11
CA PHE A 23 0.84 16.83 -27.02
C PHE A 23 1.18 15.52 -27.73
N PHE A 24 0.40 15.18 -28.75
CA PHE A 24 0.89 14.44 -29.92
C PHE A 24 0.04 14.83 -31.13
N LEU A 25 0.40 15.94 -31.77
CA LEU A 25 0.09 16.18 -33.17
C LEU A 25 1.29 16.88 -33.82
N LEU A 26 1.68 16.31 -34.97
CA LEU A 26 2.71 16.72 -35.93
C LEU A 26 4.19 16.54 -35.55
N PHE A 27 4.73 15.39 -35.94
CA PHE A 27 5.74 15.44 -36.99
C PHE A 27 5.39 14.39 -38.06
N GLY A 28 4.97 14.89 -39.22
CA GLY A 28 4.80 14.07 -40.41
C GLY A 28 6.15 13.69 -40.98
N LEU A 29 6.39 12.40 -41.13
CA LEU A 29 7.21 11.86 -42.19
C LEU A 29 6.61 10.52 -42.60
N ILE A 30 5.89 10.54 -43.72
CA ILE A 30 5.42 9.34 -44.39
C ILE A 30 6.66 8.66 -44.99
N ALA A 31 7.09 7.56 -44.39
CA ALA A 31 7.94 6.58 -45.04
C ALA A 31 7.08 5.34 -45.31
N VAL A 32 6.64 5.21 -46.56
CA VAL A 32 5.98 4.02 -47.08
C VAL A 32 7.03 2.90 -47.12
N PHE A 33 6.82 1.85 -46.32
CA PHE A 33 7.49 0.56 -46.51
C PHE A 33 6.41 -0.52 -46.66
N PRO A 34 6.52 -1.40 -47.67
CA PRO A 34 5.49 -2.37 -48.01
C PRO A 34 5.48 -3.55 -47.03
N GLU A 35 4.28 -4.10 -46.83
CA GLU A 35 3.99 -5.33 -46.09
C GLU A 35 4.89 -6.49 -46.53
N ALA A 36 5.48 -7.18 -45.55
CA ALA A 36 5.91 -8.56 -45.68
C ALA A 36 5.40 -9.33 -44.46
N ASP A 37 4.67 -10.37 -44.78
CA ASP A 37 3.82 -11.19 -43.93
C ASP A 37 4.50 -11.87 -42.73
N ALA A 38 3.66 -12.05 -41.71
CA ALA A 38 3.56 -13.22 -40.83
C ALA A 38 4.85 -13.88 -40.32
N MET A 39 5.17 -13.61 -39.04
CA MET A 39 5.52 -14.69 -38.11
C MET A 39 5.42 -14.22 -36.65
N ASN A 40 4.60 -14.91 -35.87
CA ASN A 40 4.55 -14.96 -34.40
C ASN A 40 4.03 -13.71 -33.67
N THR A 41 2.71 -13.51 -33.73
CA THR A 41 1.97 -13.03 -32.55
C THR A 41 2.11 -14.06 -31.44
N VAL A 42 3.14 -13.91 -30.61
CA VAL A 42 3.09 -14.44 -29.24
C VAL A 42 1.95 -13.68 -28.58
N GLU A 43 0.78 -14.32 -28.48
CA GLU A 43 -0.25 -13.90 -27.53
C GLU A 43 0.44 -13.81 -26.16
N ARG A 44 0.76 -12.59 -25.75
CA ARG A 44 1.15 -12.36 -24.37
C ARG A 44 -0.10 -12.75 -23.57
N PRO A 45 -0.04 -13.77 -22.68
CA PRO A 45 -1.18 -14.05 -21.83
C PRO A 45 -1.59 -12.73 -21.19
N HIS A 46 -2.90 -12.44 -21.16
CA HIS A 46 -3.42 -11.25 -20.52
C HIS A 46 -3.10 -11.32 -19.03
N VAL A 47 -1.88 -10.92 -18.66
CA VAL A 47 -1.44 -10.84 -17.28
C VAL A 47 -2.23 -9.69 -16.66
N PHE A 48 -3.31 -10.02 -15.96
CA PHE A 48 -4.11 -9.05 -15.20
C PHE A 48 -3.23 -8.38 -14.15
N SER A 49 -2.67 -7.22 -14.50
CA SER A 49 -1.90 -6.38 -13.58
C SER A 49 -2.84 -5.35 -12.94
N ARG A 50 -2.84 -5.29 -11.62
CA ARG A 50 -3.59 -4.30 -10.85
C ARG A 50 -2.61 -3.39 -10.13
N HIS A 51 -2.95 -2.11 -10.07
CA HIS A 51 -2.11 -1.10 -9.44
C HIS A 51 -2.93 -0.29 -8.44
N VAL A 52 -2.33 0.03 -7.31
CA VAL A 52 -2.90 0.96 -6.33
C VAL A 52 -1.79 1.82 -5.75
N VAL A 53 -2.15 3.04 -5.34
CA VAL A 53 -1.27 3.91 -4.56
C VAL A 53 -1.77 3.86 -3.12
N ILE A 54 -0.90 3.48 -2.19
CA ILE A 54 -1.22 3.42 -0.76
C ILE A 54 -0.53 4.55 0.00
N PRO A 55 -1.25 5.31 0.83
CA PRO A 55 -0.64 6.24 1.77
C PRO A 55 0.02 5.48 2.94
N VAL A 56 1.25 5.82 3.27
CA VAL A 56 2.00 5.29 4.42
C VAL A 56 2.33 6.42 5.38
N LEU A 57 1.92 6.28 6.64
CA LEU A 57 2.22 7.22 7.70
C LEU A 57 3.61 6.94 8.30
N GLY A 58 4.43 7.98 8.40
CA GLY A 58 5.77 7.91 8.97
C GLY A 58 6.13 9.14 9.78
N THR A 59 7.33 9.11 10.35
CA THR A 59 7.94 10.28 11.01
C THR A 59 9.33 10.53 10.43
N THR A 60 9.81 11.74 10.64
CA THR A 60 10.99 12.32 9.97
C THR A 60 11.40 13.57 10.71
N LEU A 61 12.54 14.15 10.34
CA LEU A 61 13.06 15.37 10.92
C LEU A 61 12.92 16.50 9.90
N ASN A 62 12.40 17.65 10.35
CA ASN A 62 12.40 18.87 9.55
C ASN A 62 13.79 19.55 9.56
N ASP A 63 13.93 20.71 8.92
CA ASP A 63 15.19 21.47 8.88
C ASP A 63 15.71 21.88 10.25
N ARG A 64 14.81 22.05 11.23
CA ARG A 64 15.14 22.37 12.62
C ARG A 64 15.48 21.13 13.45
N ARG A 65 15.54 19.94 12.82
CA ARG A 65 15.71 18.64 13.47
C ARG A 65 14.60 18.31 14.47
N GLU A 66 13.41 18.87 14.28
CA GLU A 66 12.22 18.51 15.05
C GLU A 66 11.54 17.33 14.38
N GLN A 67 11.05 16.39 15.19
CA GLN A 67 10.33 15.24 14.67
C GLN A 67 8.93 15.65 14.21
N ILE A 68 8.62 15.39 12.94
CA ILE A 68 7.30 15.63 12.35
C ILE A 68 6.79 14.37 11.68
N GLY A 69 5.46 14.26 11.56
CA GLY A 69 4.84 13.19 10.78
C GLY A 69 4.77 13.54 9.30
N VAL A 70 4.76 12.52 8.45
CA VAL A 70 4.59 12.64 7.00
C VAL A 70 3.70 11.53 6.46
N VAL A 71 3.09 11.79 5.29
CA VAL A 71 2.40 10.79 4.50
C VAL A 71 3.19 10.58 3.21
N ALA A 72 3.68 9.37 3.02
CA ALA A 72 4.40 8.95 1.81
C ALA A 72 3.49 8.04 0.97
N ASP A 73 3.36 8.35 -0.31
CA ASP A 73 2.62 7.52 -1.26
C ASP A 73 3.53 6.40 -1.77
N VAL A 74 3.05 5.15 -1.71
CA VAL A 74 3.75 3.96 -2.22
C VAL A 74 2.93 3.35 -3.35
N TYR A 75 3.56 3.10 -4.49
CA TYR A 75 2.93 2.43 -5.62
C TYR A 75 3.05 0.92 -5.42
N VAL A 76 1.94 0.21 -5.56
CA VAL A 76 1.87 -1.25 -5.44
C VAL A 76 1.30 -1.82 -6.73
N SER A 77 2.10 -2.64 -7.40
CA SER A 77 1.65 -3.47 -8.53
C SER A 77 1.45 -4.89 -8.06
N PHE A 78 0.33 -5.49 -8.44
CA PHE A 78 -0.03 -6.87 -8.16
C PHE A 78 -0.31 -7.61 -9.46
N ILE A 79 0.28 -8.80 -9.60
CA ILE A 79 0.04 -9.73 -10.70
C ILE A 79 -0.21 -11.11 -10.09
N ARG A 80 -1.26 -11.77 -10.55
CA ARG A 80 -1.45 -13.22 -10.35
C ARG A 80 -0.79 -13.94 -11.53
N ARG A 81 0.15 -14.83 -11.24
CA ARG A 81 0.86 -15.66 -12.21
C ARG A 81 0.12 -16.99 -12.39
N ASP A 82 0.45 -17.68 -13.47
CA ASP A 82 -0.03 -19.03 -13.77
C ASP A 82 0.84 -20.12 -13.10
N ASP A 83 2.00 -19.74 -12.57
CA ASP A 83 2.87 -20.64 -11.79
C ASP A 83 2.53 -20.63 -10.28
N ARG A 84 3.17 -21.54 -9.54
CA ARG A 84 3.11 -21.59 -8.06
C ARG A 84 4.50 -21.62 -7.41
N HIS A 85 5.46 -20.89 -7.97
CA HIS A 85 6.86 -20.86 -7.50
C HIS A 85 7.08 -20.10 -6.18
N GLY A 86 6.02 -19.62 -5.54
CA GLY A 86 6.09 -18.90 -4.27
C GLY A 86 5.72 -17.44 -4.39
N LEU A 87 5.49 -16.82 -3.24
CA LEU A 87 5.24 -15.39 -3.15
C LEU A 87 6.48 -14.61 -3.59
N ASN A 88 6.37 -13.86 -4.69
CA ASN A 88 7.43 -13.00 -5.20
C ASN A 88 7.11 -11.55 -4.82
N ILE A 89 7.91 -10.98 -3.92
CA ILE A 89 7.80 -9.57 -3.54
C ILE A 89 9.09 -8.85 -3.94
N ARG A 90 8.95 -7.78 -4.72
CA ARG A 90 10.05 -6.93 -5.13
C ARG A 90 9.88 -5.52 -4.60
N PHE A 91 10.95 -4.95 -4.07
CA PHE A 91 11.03 -3.55 -3.70
C PHE A 91 11.97 -2.87 -4.68
N ASP A 92 11.48 -1.84 -5.36
CA ASP A 92 12.33 -1.06 -6.25
C ASP A 92 13.33 -0.25 -5.41
N VAL A 93 14.55 -0.10 -5.93
CA VAL A 93 15.65 0.65 -5.29
C VAL A 93 15.83 2.06 -5.88
N PHE A 94 15.00 2.40 -6.88
CA PHE A 94 14.96 3.70 -7.55
C PHE A 94 13.50 4.02 -7.91
N PRO A 95 13.03 5.28 -7.83
CA PRO A 95 13.77 6.49 -7.44
C PRO A 95 14.04 6.59 -5.93
N GLY A 96 13.18 6.02 -5.09
CA GLY A 96 13.43 5.80 -3.67
C GLY A 96 13.65 4.32 -3.35
N GLN A 97 13.95 4.03 -2.08
CA GLN A 97 14.18 2.66 -1.62
C GLN A 97 13.52 2.38 -0.27
N PHE A 98 13.35 1.10 0.06
CA PHE A 98 12.86 0.65 1.35
C PHE A 98 14.03 0.08 2.16
N SER A 99 14.11 0.39 3.45
CA SER A 99 15.09 -0.24 4.33
C SER A 99 14.89 -1.76 4.41
N ARG A 100 15.95 -2.53 4.66
CA ARG A 100 15.85 -4.00 4.78
C ARG A 100 14.81 -4.44 5.82
N ARG A 101 14.72 -3.73 6.94
CA ARG A 101 13.72 -4.00 7.99
C ARG A 101 12.29 -3.77 7.49
N ALA A 102 12.05 -2.67 6.77
CA ALA A 102 10.75 -2.40 6.15
C ALA A 102 10.38 -3.49 5.12
N GLN A 103 11.32 -3.88 4.27
CA GLN A 103 11.11 -4.94 3.28
C GLN A 103 10.74 -6.27 3.95
N HIS A 104 11.46 -6.66 5.00
CA HIS A 104 11.20 -7.88 5.76
C HIS A 104 9.83 -7.84 6.44
N ALA A 105 9.47 -6.73 7.08
CA ALA A 105 8.18 -6.57 7.74
C ALA A 105 7.01 -6.63 6.76
N VAL A 106 7.08 -5.93 5.62
CA VAL A 106 6.05 -6.00 4.58
C VAL A 106 5.93 -7.43 4.03
N THR A 107 7.06 -8.07 3.71
CA THR A 107 7.07 -9.43 3.16
C THR A 107 6.42 -10.43 4.13
N THR A 108 6.75 -10.33 5.41
CA THR A 108 6.17 -11.18 6.44
C THR A 108 4.69 -10.90 6.67
N ALA A 109 4.30 -9.62 6.71
CA ALA A 109 2.91 -9.23 6.85
C ALA A 109 2.05 -9.74 5.68
N VAL A 110 2.48 -9.58 4.42
CA VAL A 110 1.73 -10.09 3.25
C VAL A 110 1.48 -11.59 3.37
N ARG A 111 2.49 -12.37 3.79
CA ARG A 111 2.35 -13.82 4.00
C ARG A 111 1.32 -14.15 5.09
N LEU A 112 1.46 -13.52 6.26
CA LEU A 112 0.59 -13.77 7.42
C LEU A 112 -0.86 -13.39 7.15
N VAL A 113 -1.09 -12.24 6.48
CA VAL A 113 -2.45 -11.79 6.15
C VAL A 113 -3.06 -12.68 5.06
N ALA A 114 -2.28 -13.09 4.05
CA ALA A 114 -2.77 -14.00 3.01
C ALA A 114 -3.21 -15.35 3.59
N GLU A 115 -2.36 -15.96 4.43
CA GLU A 115 -2.65 -17.22 5.13
C GLU A 115 -3.94 -17.11 5.96
N ARG A 116 -4.08 -16.04 6.76
CA ARG A 116 -5.28 -15.79 7.56
C ARG A 116 -6.53 -15.50 6.75
N ALA A 117 -6.39 -14.93 5.56
CA ALA A 117 -7.50 -14.70 4.64
C ALA A 117 -7.90 -15.98 3.89
N GLY A 118 -7.23 -17.11 4.12
CA GLY A 118 -7.46 -18.37 3.40
C GLY A 118 -6.98 -18.32 1.95
N LEU A 119 -6.03 -17.44 1.63
CA LEU A 119 -5.51 -17.25 0.29
C LEU A 119 -4.14 -17.93 0.13
N ASP A 120 -3.89 -18.49 -1.06
CA ASP A 120 -2.60 -19.03 -1.44
C ASP A 120 -1.76 -17.98 -2.19
N PRO A 121 -0.70 -17.42 -1.58
CA PRO A 121 0.12 -16.38 -2.21
C PRO A 121 1.19 -16.92 -3.15
N ARG A 122 1.29 -18.26 -3.35
CA ARG A 122 2.37 -18.86 -4.14
C ARG A 122 2.39 -18.48 -5.61
N SER A 123 1.31 -17.91 -6.13
CA SER A 123 1.24 -17.39 -7.50
C SER A 123 1.30 -15.86 -7.59
N TRP A 124 1.62 -15.15 -6.49
CA TRP A 124 1.53 -13.69 -6.44
C TRP A 124 2.88 -13.03 -6.70
N SER A 125 2.90 -12.09 -7.64
CA SER A 125 3.99 -11.14 -7.85
C SER A 125 3.54 -9.76 -7.39
N VAL A 126 4.21 -9.21 -6.39
CA VAL A 126 3.95 -7.87 -5.83
C VAL A 126 5.19 -7.00 -6.00
N ARG A 127 5.02 -5.79 -6.51
CA ARG A 127 6.09 -4.80 -6.61
C ARG A 127 5.71 -3.55 -5.83
N PHE A 128 6.60 -3.11 -4.95
CA PHE A 128 6.51 -1.86 -4.22
C PHE A 128 7.50 -0.84 -4.79
N THR A 129 7.02 0.34 -5.15
CA THR A 129 7.84 1.43 -5.68
C THR A 129 7.64 2.68 -4.83
N LEU A 130 8.74 3.24 -4.34
CA LEU A 130 8.76 4.51 -3.64
C LEU A 130 9.12 5.62 -4.65
N PRO A 131 8.23 6.57 -4.95
CA PRO A 131 8.39 7.54 -6.04
C PRO A 131 9.33 8.71 -5.68
N TYR A 132 9.90 8.72 -4.47
CA TYR A 132 10.65 9.86 -3.94
C TYR A 132 12.16 9.64 -4.08
N GLU A 133 12.78 10.42 -4.97
CA GLU A 133 14.19 10.30 -5.32
C GLU A 133 15.13 10.40 -4.12
N GLY A 134 15.98 9.38 -3.92
CA GLY A 134 16.97 9.34 -2.84
C GLY A 134 16.37 9.29 -1.44
N VAL A 135 15.06 9.05 -1.30
CA VAL A 135 14.42 8.81 -0.01
C VAL A 135 14.50 7.33 0.33
N THR A 136 14.85 7.02 1.59
CA THR A 136 14.73 5.66 2.12
C THR A 136 13.59 5.60 3.13
N LEU A 137 12.61 4.73 2.89
CA LEU A 137 11.51 4.47 3.81
C LEU A 137 11.93 3.45 4.87
N TYR A 138 11.90 3.86 6.13
CA TYR A 138 12.22 3.03 7.30
C TYR A 138 10.97 2.71 8.13
N GLY A 139 11.12 1.70 9.00
CA GLY A 139 10.11 1.34 9.98
C GLY A 139 9.20 0.21 9.51
N GLU A 140 8.65 -0.52 10.46
CA GLU A 140 7.76 -1.67 10.21
C GLU A 140 6.29 -1.25 10.17
N SER A 141 5.99 -0.01 10.59
CA SER A 141 4.63 0.53 10.71
C SER A 141 3.85 0.65 9.39
N LEU A 142 4.52 0.49 8.24
CA LEU A 142 3.86 0.40 6.94
C LEU A 142 3.27 -0.98 6.64
N SER A 143 3.68 -2.00 7.38
CA SER A 143 3.43 -3.40 7.01
C SER A 143 1.95 -3.77 7.05
N ALA A 144 1.16 -3.21 7.98
CA ALA A 144 -0.28 -3.38 7.99
C ALA A 144 -0.94 -2.80 6.71
N MET A 145 -0.66 -1.54 6.39
CA MET A 145 -1.22 -0.90 5.18
C MET A 145 -0.84 -1.67 3.91
N ALA A 146 0.45 -2.04 3.78
CA ALA A 146 0.95 -2.74 2.61
C ALA A 146 0.31 -4.13 2.45
N ALA A 147 0.22 -4.91 3.53
CA ALA A 147 -0.33 -6.26 3.49
C ALA A 147 -1.84 -6.25 3.20
N LEU A 148 -2.61 -5.41 3.92
CA LEU A 148 -4.06 -5.29 3.72
C LEU A 148 -4.38 -4.84 2.29
N ALA A 149 -3.59 -3.91 1.73
CA ALA A 149 -3.77 -3.47 0.36
C ALA A 149 -3.48 -4.58 -0.67
N VAL A 150 -2.45 -5.40 -0.45
CA VAL A 150 -2.17 -6.56 -1.32
C VAL A 150 -3.32 -7.56 -1.27
N ILE A 151 -3.89 -7.82 -0.10
CA ILE A 151 -5.06 -8.71 0.02
C ILE A 151 -6.28 -8.13 -0.68
N ALA A 152 -6.54 -6.83 -0.55
CA ALA A 152 -7.61 -6.16 -1.28
C ALA A 152 -7.43 -6.29 -2.81
N LEU A 153 -6.21 -6.06 -3.32
CA LEU A 153 -5.90 -6.30 -4.73
C LEU A 153 -6.13 -7.76 -5.16
N ALA A 154 -5.74 -8.71 -4.31
CA ALA A 154 -5.88 -10.14 -4.58
C ALA A 154 -7.35 -10.60 -4.60
N LYS A 155 -8.20 -9.98 -3.77
CA LYS A 155 -9.65 -10.21 -3.70
C LYS A 155 -10.46 -9.33 -4.67
N ASN A 156 -9.81 -8.43 -5.41
CA ASN A 156 -10.47 -7.44 -6.26
C ASN A 156 -11.43 -6.51 -5.47
N GLU A 157 -11.00 -6.13 -4.27
CA GLU A 157 -11.75 -5.25 -3.36
C GLU A 157 -11.11 -3.86 -3.33
N ALA A 158 -11.94 -2.81 -3.25
CA ALA A 158 -11.46 -1.44 -3.22
C ALA A 158 -10.99 -1.03 -1.82
N ILE A 159 -10.02 -0.12 -1.74
CA ILE A 159 -9.56 0.49 -0.49
C ILE A 159 -10.14 1.90 -0.41
N ARG A 160 -10.72 2.26 0.74
CA ARG A 160 -11.20 3.61 1.04
C ARG A 160 -10.08 4.63 0.87
N ARG A 161 -10.33 5.67 0.08
CA ARG A 161 -9.32 6.72 -0.22
C ARG A 161 -9.13 7.73 0.91
N ASP A 162 -10.10 7.83 1.81
CA ASP A 162 -10.13 8.77 2.94
C ASP A 162 -9.72 8.13 4.27
N THR A 163 -9.35 6.86 4.25
CA THR A 163 -8.90 6.08 5.41
C THR A 163 -7.46 5.64 5.23
N VAL A 164 -6.66 5.74 6.29
CA VAL A 164 -5.27 5.29 6.31
C VAL A 164 -4.97 4.54 7.61
N ILE A 165 -4.09 3.53 7.57
CA ILE A 165 -3.65 2.79 8.76
C ILE A 165 -2.16 2.95 9.02
N THR A 166 -1.78 2.98 10.30
CA THR A 166 -0.41 2.72 10.77
C THR A 166 -0.42 1.53 11.73
N GLY A 167 0.60 0.68 11.67
CA GLY A 167 0.70 -0.49 12.54
C GLY A 167 1.57 -1.60 11.94
N THR A 168 1.99 -2.55 12.77
CA THR A 168 2.63 -3.78 12.31
C THR A 168 1.63 -4.93 12.24
N VAL A 169 1.89 -5.94 11.43
CA VAL A 169 1.11 -7.19 11.48
C VAL A 169 1.82 -8.16 12.39
N MET A 170 1.16 -8.55 13.47
CA MET A 170 1.71 -9.49 14.45
C MET A 170 1.39 -10.95 14.06
N PRO A 171 2.26 -11.93 14.42
CA PRO A 171 2.04 -13.34 14.09
C PRO A 171 0.75 -13.95 14.65
N ASN A 172 0.18 -13.37 15.71
CA ASN A 172 -1.10 -13.77 16.32
C ASN A 172 -2.31 -13.18 15.60
N GLY A 173 -2.13 -12.27 14.64
CA GLY A 173 -3.21 -11.67 13.87
C GLY A 173 -3.67 -10.31 14.37
N THR A 174 -2.96 -9.72 15.35
CA THR A 174 -3.23 -8.38 15.85
C THR A 174 -2.46 -7.30 15.09
N ILE A 175 -2.89 -6.06 15.24
CA ILE A 175 -2.16 -4.88 14.80
C ILE A 175 -1.22 -4.45 15.92
N GLY A 176 0.08 -4.51 15.68
CA GLY A 176 1.09 -4.24 16.69
C GLY A 176 1.41 -2.75 16.87
N VAL A 177 1.87 -2.43 18.07
CA VAL A 177 2.23 -1.09 18.54
C VAL A 177 3.28 -0.43 17.64
N VAL A 178 3.12 0.87 17.44
CA VAL A 178 4.07 1.72 16.71
C VAL A 178 4.15 3.08 17.40
N GLY A 179 5.34 3.67 17.45
CA GLY A 179 5.51 5.01 18.01
C GLY A 179 5.21 6.15 17.01
N GLY A 180 5.17 7.36 17.55
CA GLY A 180 4.93 8.60 16.81
C GLY A 180 3.52 8.72 16.25
N VAL A 181 2.53 8.04 16.87
CA VAL A 181 1.13 8.06 16.44
C VAL A 181 0.56 9.48 16.38
N PRO A 182 0.80 10.38 17.36
CA PRO A 182 0.28 11.75 17.31
C PRO A 182 0.79 12.53 16.10
N LEU A 183 2.08 12.36 15.78
CA LEU A 183 2.72 13.00 14.63
C LEU A 183 2.15 12.47 13.31
N LYS A 184 1.95 11.16 13.22
CA LYS A 184 1.34 10.48 12.05
C LYS A 184 -0.09 10.93 11.82
N ILE A 185 -0.88 11.04 12.89
CA ILE A 185 -2.25 11.56 12.87
C ILE A 185 -2.26 13.02 12.38
N ALA A 186 -1.39 13.87 12.92
CA ALA A 186 -1.27 15.25 12.47
C ALA A 186 -0.91 15.34 10.96
N ALA A 187 -0.06 14.45 10.46
CA ALA A 187 0.27 14.38 9.04
C ALA A 187 -0.90 13.93 8.16
N ALA A 188 -1.63 12.90 8.60
CA ALA A 188 -2.84 12.45 7.94
C ALA A 188 -3.89 13.57 7.87
N HIS A 189 -4.04 14.34 8.95
CA HIS A 189 -4.96 15.47 9.03
C HIS A 189 -4.60 16.58 8.04
N ARG A 190 -3.31 16.94 7.94
CA ARG A 190 -2.82 17.89 6.93
C ARG A 190 -3.04 17.41 5.49
N ARG A 191 -3.14 16.10 5.27
CA ARG A 191 -3.47 15.46 3.97
C ARG A 191 -4.98 15.24 3.77
N HIS A 192 -5.83 15.72 4.67
CA HIS A 192 -7.29 15.61 4.62
C HIS A 192 -7.83 14.17 4.65
N PHE A 193 -7.10 13.24 5.25
CA PHE A 193 -7.69 11.95 5.62
C PHE A 193 -8.82 12.19 6.64
N ARG A 194 -9.94 11.50 6.47
CA ARG A 194 -11.07 11.58 7.41
C ARG A 194 -10.92 10.62 8.55
N ARG A 195 -10.28 9.47 8.29
CA ARG A 195 -10.12 8.39 9.26
C ARG A 195 -8.69 7.88 9.32
N VAL A 196 -8.15 7.75 10.53
CA VAL A 196 -6.87 7.09 10.78
C VAL A 196 -7.09 5.88 11.66
N LEU A 197 -6.69 4.72 11.15
CA LEU A 197 -6.67 3.47 11.90
C LEU A 197 -5.32 3.36 12.61
N ILE A 198 -5.34 3.12 13.91
CA ILE A 198 -4.14 3.00 14.75
C ILE A 198 -4.16 1.68 15.49
N PRO A 199 -3.03 1.17 15.99
CA PRO A 199 -3.05 0.02 16.88
C PRO A 199 -3.90 0.32 18.12
N GLU A 200 -4.60 -0.69 18.65
CA GLU A 200 -5.38 -0.55 19.88
C GLU A 200 -4.50 -0.18 21.08
N GLU A 201 -3.35 -0.85 21.18
CA GLU A 201 -2.32 -0.53 22.16
C GLU A 201 -1.50 0.68 21.73
N GLN A 202 -1.28 1.62 22.65
CA GLN A 202 -0.48 2.82 22.41
C GLN A 202 0.97 2.63 22.87
N ASP A 203 1.89 3.31 22.19
CA ASP A 203 3.27 3.41 22.65
C ASP A 203 3.33 4.35 23.88
N VAL A 204 3.88 3.87 24.99
CA VAL A 204 4.02 4.66 26.22
C VAL A 204 4.82 5.94 25.97
N ALA A 205 5.75 5.92 25.01
CA ALA A 205 6.56 7.09 24.65
C ALA A 205 5.76 8.20 23.96
N ASP A 206 4.59 7.90 23.40
CA ASP A 206 3.74 8.90 22.74
C ASP A 206 2.98 9.79 23.77
N GLY A 207 2.86 9.34 25.03
CA GLY A 207 2.19 10.06 26.11
C GLY A 207 0.72 10.36 25.81
N ASP A 208 0.16 11.34 26.54
CA ASP A 208 -1.19 11.83 26.27
C ASP A 208 -1.19 12.82 25.09
N TRP A 209 -2.15 12.69 24.19
CA TRP A 209 -2.28 13.55 23.02
C TRP A 209 -3.74 13.81 22.68
N ARG A 210 -3.98 14.90 21.92
CA ARG A 210 -5.32 15.31 21.50
C ARG A 210 -5.54 14.99 20.03
N THR A 211 -6.75 14.54 19.71
CA THR A 211 -7.17 14.30 18.34
C THR A 211 -7.43 15.63 17.62
N PRO A 212 -7.02 15.78 16.35
CA PRO A 212 -7.45 16.90 15.52
C PRO A 212 -8.98 16.93 15.39
N PHE A 213 -9.57 18.12 15.38
CA PHE A 213 -11.02 18.30 15.20
C PHE A 213 -11.46 17.70 13.85
N LEU A 214 -12.62 17.03 13.81
CA LEU A 214 -13.22 16.38 12.62
C LEU A 214 -12.42 15.22 12.00
N MET A 215 -11.40 14.69 12.68
CA MET A 215 -10.73 13.46 12.27
C MET A 215 -11.19 12.28 13.14
N GLN A 216 -11.65 11.20 12.48
CA GLN A 216 -11.98 9.96 13.17
C GLN A 216 -10.70 9.15 13.42
N ILE A 217 -10.40 8.88 14.68
CA ILE A 217 -9.36 7.91 15.05
C ILE A 217 -10.05 6.61 15.42
N SER A 218 -9.61 5.49 14.84
CA SER A 218 -10.18 4.17 15.12
C SER A 218 -9.08 3.22 15.57
N PRO A 219 -9.06 2.83 16.86
CA PRO A 219 -8.18 1.79 17.35
C PRO A 219 -8.52 0.44 16.70
N MET A 220 -7.52 -0.31 16.27
CA MET A 220 -7.66 -1.62 15.62
C MET A 220 -6.90 -2.66 16.43
N HIS A 221 -7.62 -3.65 16.96
CA HIS A 221 -7.02 -4.80 17.60
C HIS A 221 -6.52 -5.82 16.56
N SER A 222 -7.35 -6.17 15.57
CA SER A 222 -7.08 -7.27 14.66
C SER A 222 -6.89 -6.87 13.19
N ILE A 223 -6.22 -7.74 12.43
CA ILE A 223 -6.14 -7.66 10.96
C ILE A 223 -7.54 -7.62 10.33
N ALA A 224 -8.50 -8.39 10.87
CA ALA A 224 -9.83 -8.49 10.29
C ALA A 224 -10.61 -7.17 10.43
N ASP A 225 -10.55 -6.54 11.60
CA ASP A 225 -11.18 -5.25 11.86
C ASP A 225 -10.54 -4.14 11.01
N ALA A 226 -9.21 -4.15 10.94
CA ALA A 226 -8.45 -3.22 10.10
C ALA A 226 -8.79 -3.38 8.62
N TYR A 227 -8.93 -4.62 8.15
CA TYR A 227 -9.31 -4.90 6.78
C TYR A 227 -10.71 -4.38 6.47
N PHE A 228 -11.69 -4.72 7.30
CA PHE A 228 -13.06 -4.26 7.13
C PHE A 228 -13.14 -2.73 7.16
N ALA A 229 -12.44 -2.08 8.09
CA ALA A 229 -12.39 -0.62 8.17
C ALA A 229 -11.74 0.05 6.94
N LEU A 230 -10.82 -0.63 6.24
CA LEU A 230 -10.18 -0.14 5.02
C LEU A 230 -10.99 -0.41 3.75
N THR A 231 -11.79 -1.47 3.70
CA THR A 231 -12.37 -1.97 2.44
C THR A 231 -13.89 -2.05 2.44
N ASP A 232 -14.55 -1.99 3.60
CA ASP A 232 -15.97 -2.35 3.81
C ASP A 232 -16.33 -3.80 3.44
N HIS A 233 -15.33 -4.67 3.26
CA HIS A 233 -15.53 -6.06 2.93
C HIS A 233 -15.11 -6.96 4.10
N PRO A 234 -15.81 -8.08 4.35
CA PRO A 234 -15.41 -9.04 5.36
C PRO A 234 -14.01 -9.58 5.02
N PHE A 235 -13.19 -9.76 6.06
CA PHE A 235 -11.81 -10.21 5.88
C PHE A 235 -11.74 -11.61 5.27
N SER A 236 -12.51 -12.55 5.81
CA SER A 236 -12.61 -13.92 5.29
C SER A 236 -13.39 -13.96 3.97
N SER A 237 -12.92 -14.76 3.02
CA SER A 237 -13.72 -15.14 1.86
C SER A 237 -14.75 -16.19 2.30
N SER A 238 -16.04 -15.98 2.00
CA SER A 238 -17.15 -16.89 2.32
C SER A 238 -17.10 -18.27 1.61
N ALA A 239 -15.93 -18.73 1.19
CA ALA A 239 -15.75 -20.05 0.58
C ALA A 239 -16.09 -21.18 1.55
N LEU A 240 -15.86 -20.99 2.86
CA LEU A 240 -16.20 -21.97 3.90
C LEU A 240 -17.70 -22.21 4.04
N HIS A 241 -18.55 -21.19 3.87
CA HIS A 241 -20.01 -21.39 3.89
C HIS A 241 -20.52 -22.05 2.61
N THR A 242 -19.88 -21.81 1.46
CA THR A 242 -20.29 -22.42 0.18
C THR A 242 -19.91 -23.90 0.11
N GLN A 243 -18.75 -24.30 0.65
CA GLN A 243 -18.37 -25.72 0.73
C GLN A 243 -19.16 -26.51 1.77
N LEU A 244 -19.49 -25.92 2.93
CA LEU A 244 -20.38 -26.57 3.91
C LEU A 244 -21.82 -26.67 3.40
N ALA A 245 -22.35 -25.66 2.71
CA ALA A 245 -23.67 -25.71 2.10
C ALA A 245 -23.74 -26.71 0.92
N ALA A 246 -22.68 -26.85 0.13
CA ALA A 246 -22.61 -27.83 -0.95
C ALA A 246 -22.42 -29.28 -0.46
N THR A 247 -21.91 -29.47 0.76
CA THR A 247 -21.75 -30.81 1.38
C THR A 247 -22.99 -31.22 2.20
N LEU A 248 -23.87 -30.27 2.53
CA LEU A 248 -25.09 -30.47 3.32
C LEU A 248 -26.38 -30.25 2.52
N ALA A 249 -26.30 -30.07 1.21
CA ALA A 249 -27.48 -30.13 0.34
C ALA A 249 -27.86 -31.61 0.11
N PRO A 250 -29.10 -32.02 0.44
CA PRO A 250 -29.55 -33.41 0.35
C PRO A 250 -29.66 -33.94 -1.09
#